data_AF-B1YEX4-F1
#
_entry.id   AF-B1YEX4-F1
#
_cell.length_a   1.000
_cell.length_b   1.000
_cell.length_c   1.000
_cell.angle_alpha   90.00
_cell.angle_beta   90.00
_cell.angle_gamma   90.00
#
_symmetry.space_group_name_H-M   'P 1'
#
loop_
_entity.id
_entity.type
_entity.pdbx_description
1 polymer ?
#
loop_
_entity_poly.entity_id
_entity_poly.type
_entity_poly.pdbx_seq_one_letter_code
_entity_poly.pdbx_strand_id
1 'polypeptide(L)'
;MNDIINKLKIKEKMYDTVLAKYNEILLNNFNHVYNVDPTPFRMSKKENVIGCIVEIGDYFPKFEPLLFFVYSPQKGNLVEQIEPSNSLISEHHNYDSIVDFAIATIQEYYEVNKDDILFGIDVDPFYLDNETALDNYLSLRLDTMIRESLKDYQTHLKYEGNYYANNAAKYSYSLLDLTSIIHRVNDEDFEYQLNEAIAAYDNSLYLASSATLGVTIETLCIKLLKNNGVKMKDSESTVIKVLADKLKENALINRKEHQRICVAYDIRNLAAHSSRGQMIQADCNYLISVIHDLGMNKFLD
;
A
#
# COMPACT_ATOMS: atom_id res chain seq x y z
N MET A 1 39.18 10.35 -3.93
CA MET A 1 38.57 9.80 -5.16
C MET A 1 38.72 8.27 -5.24
N ASN A 2 39.92 7.69 -5.15
CA ASN A 2 40.09 6.22 -5.14
C ASN A 2 39.44 5.50 -3.93
N ASP A 3 39.41 6.14 -2.76
CA ASP A 3 38.80 5.56 -1.55
C ASP A 3 37.27 5.47 -1.64
N ILE A 4 36.62 6.52 -2.16
CA ILE A 4 35.16 6.58 -2.35
C ILE A 4 34.68 5.56 -3.39
N ILE A 5 35.40 5.45 -4.52
CA ILE A 5 35.07 4.47 -5.58
C ILE A 5 35.20 3.04 -5.05
N ASN A 6 36.18 2.76 -4.20
CA ASN A 6 36.34 1.44 -3.58
C ASN A 6 35.21 1.16 -2.58
N LYS A 7 34.79 2.14 -1.77
CA LYS A 7 33.68 1.99 -0.82
C LYS A 7 32.33 1.74 -1.51
N LEU A 8 32.03 2.41 -2.61
CA LEU A 8 30.80 2.17 -3.38
C LEU A 8 30.77 0.76 -3.98
N LYS A 9 31.85 0.31 -4.60
CA LYS A 9 31.96 -1.06 -5.15
C LYS A 9 31.79 -2.14 -4.09
N ILE A 10 32.35 -1.89 -2.91
CA ILE A 10 32.21 -2.77 -1.74
C ILE A 10 30.73 -2.89 -1.34
N LYS A 11 30.00 -1.77 -1.30
CA LYS A 11 28.58 -1.71 -0.91
C LYS A 11 27.67 -2.35 -1.98
N GLU A 12 27.96 -2.17 -3.26
CA GLU A 12 27.28 -2.87 -4.36
C GLU A 12 27.47 -4.40 -4.25
N LYS A 13 28.71 -4.85 -4.02
CA LYS A 13 29.01 -6.27 -3.79
C LYS A 13 28.23 -6.81 -2.60
N MET A 14 28.13 -6.04 -1.51
CA MET A 14 27.39 -6.44 -0.32
C MET A 14 25.88 -6.56 -0.60
N TYR A 15 25.30 -5.59 -1.33
CA TYR A 15 23.90 -5.61 -1.75
C TYR A 15 23.57 -6.87 -2.58
N ASP A 16 24.39 -7.18 -3.58
CA ASP A 16 24.22 -8.38 -4.40
C ASP A 16 24.35 -9.68 -3.59
N THR A 17 25.34 -9.73 -2.69
CA THR A 17 25.58 -10.88 -1.82
C THR A 17 24.39 -11.14 -0.91
N VAL A 18 23.83 -10.10 -0.30
CA VAL A 18 22.67 -10.21 0.60
C VAL A 18 21.44 -10.71 -0.16
N LEU A 19 21.14 -10.15 -1.33
CA LEU A 19 19.99 -10.59 -2.14
C LEU A 19 20.14 -12.02 -2.64
N ALA A 20 21.33 -12.41 -3.10
CA ALA A 20 21.61 -13.78 -3.50
C ALA A 20 21.41 -14.74 -2.33
N LYS A 21 21.95 -14.40 -1.15
CA LYS A 21 21.83 -15.24 0.05
C LYS A 21 20.40 -15.32 0.56
N TYR A 22 19.66 -14.22 0.51
CA TYR A 22 18.24 -14.19 0.84
C TYR A 22 17.45 -15.17 -0.04
N ASN A 23 17.66 -15.12 -1.37
CA ASN A 23 17.01 -16.01 -2.31
C ASN A 23 17.43 -17.47 -2.13
N GLU A 24 18.70 -17.74 -1.81
CA GLU A 24 19.18 -19.08 -1.48
C GLU A 24 18.43 -19.65 -0.27
N ILE A 25 18.36 -18.90 0.84
CA ILE A 25 17.67 -19.33 2.08
C ILE A 25 16.17 -19.50 1.83
N LEU A 26 15.56 -18.56 1.10
CA LEU A 26 14.15 -18.61 0.70
C LEU A 26 13.82 -19.87 -0.09
N LEU A 27 14.61 -20.20 -1.12
CA LEU A 27 14.37 -21.36 -1.97
C LEU A 27 14.76 -22.68 -1.28
N ASN A 28 15.73 -22.68 -0.36
CA ASN A 28 16.07 -23.89 0.37
C ASN A 28 15.01 -24.25 1.43
N ASN A 29 14.49 -23.25 2.15
CA ASN A 29 13.65 -23.49 3.32
C ASN A 29 12.14 -23.28 3.06
N PHE A 30 11.78 -22.46 2.07
CA PHE A 30 10.41 -21.97 1.88
C PHE A 30 9.93 -21.99 0.43
N ASN A 31 10.61 -22.72 -0.47
CA ASN A 31 10.24 -22.85 -1.89
C ASN A 31 8.78 -23.27 -2.12
N HIS A 32 8.25 -24.15 -1.25
CA HIS A 32 6.85 -24.55 -1.33
C HIS A 32 5.86 -23.40 -1.11
N VAL A 33 6.18 -22.45 -0.20
CA VAL A 33 5.36 -21.25 0.02
C VAL A 33 5.56 -20.24 -1.10
N TYR A 34 6.82 -20.00 -1.47
CA TYR A 34 7.19 -19.06 -2.52
C TYR A 34 6.51 -19.36 -3.87
N ASN A 35 6.43 -20.64 -4.26
CA ASN A 35 5.78 -21.05 -5.51
C ASN A 35 4.25 -20.90 -5.49
N VAL A 36 3.64 -20.84 -4.31
CA VAL A 36 2.20 -20.61 -4.17
C VAL A 36 1.92 -19.11 -4.24
N ASP A 37 2.69 -18.31 -3.49
CA ASP A 37 2.56 -16.85 -3.47
C ASP A 37 3.90 -16.20 -3.11
N PRO A 38 4.56 -15.50 -4.06
CA PRO A 38 5.83 -14.83 -3.80
C PRO A 38 5.67 -13.45 -3.13
N THR A 39 4.44 -12.93 -3.00
CA THR A 39 4.14 -11.57 -2.53
C THR A 39 4.75 -11.22 -1.15
N PRO A 40 4.77 -12.13 -0.16
CA PRO A 40 5.35 -11.83 1.16
C PRO A 40 6.86 -11.61 1.11
N PHE A 41 7.54 -12.10 0.07
CA PHE A 41 8.99 -12.12 -0.01
C PHE A 41 9.49 -10.93 -0.85
N ARG A 42 9.32 -9.72 -0.30
CA ARG A 42 9.58 -8.45 -1.00
C ARG A 42 11.03 -8.28 -1.49
N MET A 43 12.00 -8.95 -0.87
CA MET A 43 13.40 -8.96 -1.30
C MET A 43 13.74 -9.99 -2.39
N SER A 44 12.80 -10.87 -2.76
CA SER A 44 13.09 -11.97 -3.70
C SER A 44 13.40 -11.48 -5.12
N LYS A 45 12.83 -10.33 -5.50
CA LYS A 45 13.01 -9.71 -6.81
C LYS A 45 13.89 -8.49 -6.70
N LYS A 46 15.13 -8.60 -7.18
CA LYS A 46 16.13 -7.51 -7.20
C LYS A 46 15.60 -6.22 -7.83
N GLU A 47 14.83 -6.34 -8.91
CA GLU A 47 14.14 -5.25 -9.61
C GLU A 47 13.19 -4.42 -8.74
N ASN A 48 12.77 -4.94 -7.60
CA ASN A 48 11.88 -4.24 -6.66
C ASN A 48 12.60 -3.73 -5.41
N VAL A 49 13.93 -3.83 -5.34
CA VAL A 49 14.69 -3.48 -4.13
C VAL A 49 15.77 -2.46 -4.47
N ILE A 50 15.81 -1.37 -3.73
CA ILE A 50 16.89 -0.38 -3.76
C ILE A 50 17.85 -0.70 -2.61
N GLY A 51 19.15 -0.70 -2.90
CA GLY A 51 20.19 -0.61 -1.87
C GLY A 51 20.43 0.85 -1.54
N CYS A 52 20.13 1.27 -0.32
CA CYS A 52 20.27 2.65 0.12
C CYS A 52 21.40 2.77 1.13
N ILE A 53 22.43 3.55 0.79
CA ILE A 53 23.57 3.83 1.65
C ILE A 53 23.33 5.18 2.30
N VAL A 54 23.09 5.20 3.60
CA VAL A 54 22.84 6.44 4.33
C VAL A 54 24.14 6.93 4.96
N GLU A 55 24.61 8.10 4.51
CA GLU A 55 25.80 8.75 5.07
C GLU A 55 25.42 9.73 6.17
N ILE A 56 25.84 9.38 7.38
CA ILE A 56 25.50 10.08 8.63
C ILE A 56 26.75 10.46 9.43
N GLY A 57 27.94 10.11 8.91
CA GLY A 57 29.23 10.25 9.59
C GLY A 57 29.61 11.68 9.94
N ASP A 58 29.18 12.68 9.16
CA ASP A 58 29.49 14.09 9.47
C ASP A 58 28.71 14.61 10.71
N TYR A 59 27.60 13.96 11.06
CA TYR A 59 26.74 14.32 12.19
C TYR A 59 26.88 13.33 13.36
N PHE A 60 27.28 12.10 13.04
CA PHE A 60 27.55 11.01 13.98
C PHE A 60 28.94 10.42 13.72
N PRO A 61 30.03 11.14 14.03
CA PRO A 61 31.41 10.82 13.61
C PRO A 61 32.02 9.53 14.17
N LYS A 62 31.26 8.75 14.94
CA LYS A 62 31.64 7.42 15.43
C LYS A 62 31.00 6.28 14.65
N PHE A 63 30.18 6.58 13.65
CA PHE A 63 29.34 5.60 12.99
C PHE A 63 29.66 5.51 11.50
N GLU A 64 29.75 4.27 11.04
CA GLU A 64 29.91 3.95 9.63
C GLU A 64 28.59 4.15 8.86
N PRO A 65 28.64 4.36 7.54
CA PRO A 65 27.45 4.40 6.70
C PRO A 65 26.65 3.10 6.81
N LEU A 66 25.33 3.22 6.86
CA LEU A 66 24.42 2.08 6.97
C LEU A 66 23.85 1.71 5.60
N LEU A 67 23.81 0.41 5.27
CA LEU A 67 23.15 -0.10 4.07
C LEU A 67 21.75 -0.58 4.42
N PHE A 68 20.74 0.03 3.81
CA PHE A 68 19.35 -0.37 3.89
C PHE A 68 18.86 -0.96 2.58
N PHE A 69 17.87 -1.85 2.69
CA PHE A 69 17.15 -2.42 1.55
C PHE A 69 15.73 -1.88 1.58
N VAL A 70 15.35 -1.15 0.54
CA VAL A 70 14.06 -0.47 0.44
C VAL A 70 13.25 -1.10 -0.68
N TYR A 71 12.01 -1.45 -0.40
CA TYR A 71 11.07 -1.93 -1.40
C TYR A 71 10.62 -0.78 -2.29
N SER A 72 10.93 -0.86 -3.58
CA SER A 72 10.45 0.07 -4.59
C SER A 72 10.24 -0.66 -5.93
N PRO A 73 9.00 -1.05 -6.26
CA PRO A 73 8.71 -1.76 -7.51
C PRO A 73 8.88 -0.90 -8.76
N GLN A 74 9.13 0.41 -8.63
CA GLN A 74 9.31 1.33 -9.76
C GLN A 74 10.77 1.80 -9.94
N LYS A 75 11.62 1.67 -8.91
CA LYS A 75 12.98 2.23 -8.88
C LYS A 75 14.06 1.23 -8.41
N GLY A 76 13.77 -0.07 -8.31
CA GLY A 76 14.72 -1.05 -7.79
C GLY A 76 15.90 -1.40 -8.73
N ASN A 77 16.75 -2.32 -8.27
CA ASN A 77 18.02 -2.74 -8.92
C ASN A 77 19.07 -1.62 -9.03
N LEU A 78 19.07 -0.71 -8.06
CA LEU A 78 20.04 0.38 -7.94
C LEU A 78 20.61 0.41 -6.51
N VAL A 79 21.87 0.84 -6.40
CA VAL A 79 22.49 1.17 -5.13
C VAL A 79 22.77 2.67 -5.14
N GLU A 80 22.13 3.39 -4.23
CA GLU A 80 22.21 4.84 -4.15
C GLU A 80 22.77 5.27 -2.80
N GLN A 81 23.54 6.36 -2.83
CA GLN A 81 24.06 7.02 -1.65
C GLN A 81 23.23 8.26 -1.37
N ILE A 82 22.74 8.39 -0.14
CA ILE A 82 21.91 9.51 0.29
C ILE A 82 22.46 10.14 1.57
N GLU A 83 22.20 11.44 1.70
CA GLU A 83 22.55 12.25 2.86
C GLU A 83 21.28 12.87 3.44
N PRO A 84 21.22 13.10 4.77
CA PRO A 84 20.09 13.76 5.40
C PRO A 84 19.95 15.20 4.91
N SER A 85 18.73 15.68 4.77
CA SER A 85 18.46 17.07 4.44
C SER A 85 18.85 17.99 5.59
N ASN A 86 19.11 19.28 5.30
CA ASN A 86 19.41 20.28 6.34
C ASN A 86 18.29 20.38 7.40
N SER A 87 17.03 20.10 7.01
CA SER A 87 15.90 20.08 7.92
C SER A 87 16.03 18.93 8.93
N LEU A 88 16.20 17.69 8.43
CA LEU A 88 16.45 16.50 9.25
C LEU A 88 17.66 16.67 10.18
N ILE A 89 18.76 17.22 9.66
CA ILE A 89 19.97 17.47 10.43
C ILE A 89 19.68 18.38 11.62
N SER A 90 18.89 19.45 11.44
CA SER A 90 18.55 20.36 12.53
C SER A 90 17.72 19.68 13.64
N GLU A 91 17.01 18.62 13.29
CA GLU A 91 16.11 17.84 14.15
C GLU A 91 16.74 16.53 14.65
N HIS A 92 18.03 16.26 14.38
CA HIS A 92 18.68 14.99 14.75
C HIS A 92 18.55 14.61 16.24
N HIS A 93 18.40 15.59 17.13
CA HIS A 93 18.21 15.41 18.56
C HIS A 93 16.84 14.83 18.95
N ASN A 94 15.89 14.78 18.01
CA ASN A 94 14.57 14.19 18.20
C ASN A 94 14.56 12.67 17.98
N TYR A 95 15.68 12.08 17.56
CA TYR A 95 15.77 10.66 17.24
C TYR A 95 16.51 9.90 18.35
N ASP A 96 15.88 8.83 18.85
CA ASP A 96 16.41 8.00 19.92
C ASP A 96 17.58 7.12 19.47
N SER A 97 17.71 6.87 18.17
CA SER A 97 18.79 6.06 17.61
C SER A 97 19.24 6.53 16.22
N ILE A 98 20.48 6.19 15.88
CA ILE A 98 21.04 6.43 14.55
C ILE A 98 20.29 5.68 13.44
N VAL A 99 19.73 4.51 13.77
CA VAL A 99 18.91 3.73 12.84
C VAL A 99 17.60 4.46 12.56
N ASP A 100 16.95 5.04 13.57
CA ASP A 100 15.73 5.81 13.38
C ASP A 100 15.98 7.09 12.58
N PHE A 101 17.11 7.76 12.80
CA PHE A 101 17.52 8.91 12.00
C PHE A 101 17.80 8.54 10.54
N ALA A 102 18.48 7.41 10.30
CA ALA A 102 18.72 6.90 8.95
C ALA A 102 17.40 6.49 8.26
N ILE A 103 16.48 5.86 8.98
CA ILE A 103 15.13 5.54 8.49
C ILE A 103 14.40 6.81 8.07
N ALA A 104 14.38 7.86 8.90
CA ALA A 104 13.73 9.11 8.57
C ALA A 104 14.33 9.78 7.31
N THR A 105 15.65 9.70 7.16
CA THR A 105 16.36 10.14 5.95
C THR A 105 15.87 9.42 4.70
N ILE A 106 15.70 8.09 4.77
CA ILE A 106 15.17 7.28 3.67
C ILE A 106 13.72 7.65 3.35
N GLN A 107 12.89 7.83 4.39
CA GLN A 107 11.48 8.18 4.22
C GLN A 107 11.30 9.54 3.53
N GLU A 108 12.08 10.56 3.92
CA GLU A 108 12.05 11.87 3.26
C GLU A 108 12.56 11.78 1.82
N TYR A 109 13.66 11.06 1.57
CA TYR A 109 14.29 11.01 0.25
C TYR A 109 13.44 10.26 -0.79
N TYR A 110 12.86 9.12 -0.42
CA TYR A 110 12.11 8.28 -1.35
C TYR A 110 10.59 8.47 -1.25
N GLU A 111 10.10 9.27 -0.30
CA GLU A 111 8.67 9.42 0.01
C GLU A 111 8.00 8.06 0.31
N VAL A 112 8.68 7.23 1.11
CA VAL A 112 8.23 5.86 1.45
C VAL A 112 7.79 5.72 2.90
N ASN A 113 6.97 4.71 3.17
CA ASN A 113 6.60 4.35 4.53
C ASN A 113 7.73 3.55 5.20
N LYS A 114 7.75 3.55 6.54
CA LYS A 114 8.71 2.74 7.32
C LYS A 114 8.63 1.25 6.98
N ASP A 115 7.44 0.74 6.67
CA ASP A 115 7.19 -0.66 6.30
C ASP A 115 7.77 -1.05 4.92
N ASP A 116 8.16 -0.08 4.11
CA ASP A 116 8.86 -0.31 2.85
C ASP A 116 10.39 -0.44 3.07
N ILE A 117 10.90 -0.13 4.27
CA ILE A 117 12.30 -0.30 4.64
C ILE A 117 12.45 -1.70 5.26
N LEU A 118 12.98 -2.62 4.45
CA LEU A 118 12.92 -4.06 4.72
C LEU A 118 14.00 -4.52 5.69
N PHE A 119 15.20 -3.99 5.52
CA PHE A 119 16.38 -4.49 6.22
C PHE A 119 17.48 -3.46 6.29
N GLY A 120 18.18 -3.39 7.42
CA GLY A 120 19.37 -2.56 7.59
C GLY A 120 20.56 -3.41 8.07
N ILE A 121 21.73 -3.18 7.47
CA ILE A 121 22.99 -3.80 7.83
C ILE A 121 24.03 -2.72 8.06
N ASP A 122 24.81 -2.90 9.12
CA ASP A 122 26.00 -2.09 9.35
C ASP A 122 27.10 -2.53 8.38
N VAL A 123 27.63 -1.58 7.60
CA VAL A 123 28.61 -1.85 6.55
C VAL A 123 30.00 -1.84 7.17
N ASP A 124 30.30 -2.82 8.03
CA ASP A 124 31.66 -3.01 8.52
C ASP A 124 32.50 -3.69 7.42
N PRO A 125 33.58 -3.04 6.91
CA PRO A 125 34.48 -3.62 5.93
C PRO A 125 35.04 -4.99 6.32
N PHE A 126 35.14 -5.28 7.63
CA PHE A 126 35.60 -6.56 8.15
C PHE A 126 34.83 -7.76 7.58
N TYR A 127 33.51 -7.63 7.37
CA TYR A 127 32.70 -8.74 6.86
C TYR A 127 33.00 -9.06 5.39
N LEU A 128 33.49 -8.10 4.61
CA LEU A 128 33.77 -8.31 3.18
C LEU A 128 35.10 -9.02 2.93
N ASP A 129 36.04 -8.88 3.86
CA ASP A 129 37.33 -9.55 3.82
C ASP A 129 37.29 -10.94 4.48
N ASN A 130 36.18 -11.29 5.15
CA ASN A 130 35.98 -12.56 5.82
C ASN A 130 34.62 -13.19 5.43
N GLU A 131 34.61 -13.88 4.30
CA GLU A 131 33.42 -14.53 3.73
C GLU A 131 32.70 -15.43 4.74
N THR A 132 33.44 -16.18 5.56
CA THR A 132 32.86 -17.04 6.60
C THR A 132 32.13 -16.24 7.69
N ALA A 133 32.65 -15.08 8.08
CA ALA A 133 32.00 -14.23 9.07
C ALA A 133 30.72 -13.59 8.51
N LEU A 134 30.76 -13.13 7.26
CA LEU A 134 29.60 -12.59 6.56
C LEU A 134 28.51 -13.65 6.37
N ASP A 135 28.86 -14.86 5.92
CA ASP A 135 27.91 -15.95 5.73
C ASP A 135 27.19 -16.33 7.03
N ASN A 136 27.92 -16.42 8.13
CA ASN A 136 27.33 -16.71 9.45
C ASN A 136 26.41 -15.58 9.92
N TYR A 137 26.82 -14.33 9.72
CA TYR A 137 26.01 -13.16 10.06
C TYR A 137 24.71 -13.10 9.26
N LEU A 138 24.80 -13.30 7.94
CA LEU A 138 23.65 -13.23 7.04
C LEU A 138 22.71 -14.43 7.24
N SER A 139 23.22 -15.64 7.42
CA SER A 139 22.38 -16.84 7.48
C SER A 139 21.36 -16.79 8.62
N LEU A 140 21.78 -16.40 9.83
CA LEU A 140 20.87 -16.30 10.97
C LEU A 140 19.86 -15.16 10.82
N ARG A 141 20.33 -14.01 10.34
CA ARG A 141 19.53 -12.78 10.30
C ARG A 141 18.51 -12.80 9.17
N LEU A 142 18.90 -13.30 7.99
CA LEU A 142 18.01 -13.45 6.84
C LEU A 142 16.97 -14.55 7.05
N ASP A 143 17.34 -15.69 7.66
CA ASP A 143 16.36 -16.74 7.99
C ASP A 143 15.31 -16.23 8.99
N THR A 144 15.74 -15.47 10.01
CA THR A 144 14.82 -14.80 10.95
C THR A 144 13.89 -13.83 10.21
N MET A 145 14.42 -12.98 9.35
CA MET A 145 13.65 -12.02 8.58
C MET A 145 12.62 -12.70 7.66
N ILE A 146 13.01 -13.76 6.95
CA ILE A 146 12.09 -14.55 6.11
C ILE A 146 10.98 -15.17 6.97
N ARG A 147 11.32 -15.71 8.15
CA ARG A 147 10.34 -16.25 9.09
C ARG A 147 9.41 -15.17 9.65
N GLU A 148 9.88 -13.96 9.87
CA GLU A 148 9.06 -12.83 10.31
C GLU A 148 8.10 -12.38 9.21
N SER A 149 8.58 -12.19 7.97
CA SER A 149 7.72 -11.92 6.81
C SER A 149 6.67 -13.01 6.61
N LEU A 150 7.05 -14.27 6.83
CA LEU A 150 6.13 -15.40 6.84
C LEU A 150 5.21 -15.40 8.04
N LYS A 151 5.66 -14.97 9.22
CA LYS A 151 4.83 -14.91 10.41
C LYS A 151 3.76 -13.86 10.23
N ASP A 152 4.12 -12.68 9.72
CA ASP A 152 3.17 -11.61 9.40
C ASP A 152 2.15 -12.10 8.37
N TYR A 153 2.63 -12.70 7.28
CA TYR A 153 1.79 -13.40 6.30
C TYR A 153 0.94 -14.51 6.93
N GLN A 154 1.50 -15.32 7.84
CA GLN A 154 0.79 -16.39 8.52
C GLN A 154 -0.19 -15.86 9.56
N THR A 155 0.03 -14.73 10.22
CA THR A 155 -1.00 -14.05 11.01
C THR A 155 -2.13 -13.59 10.10
N HIS A 156 -1.81 -13.18 8.86
CA HIS A 156 -2.79 -12.95 7.81
C HIS A 156 -3.37 -14.23 7.17
N LEU A 157 -2.90 -15.44 7.53
CA LEU A 157 -3.44 -16.73 7.05
C LEU A 157 -3.98 -17.66 8.15
N LYS A 158 -3.67 -17.41 9.43
CA LYS A 158 -4.08 -18.19 10.62
C LYS A 158 -5.51 -17.89 11.03
N TYR A 159 -6.06 -16.82 10.50
CA TYR A 159 -7.48 -16.72 10.30
C TYR A 159 -7.85 -17.77 9.26
N GLU A 160 -8.56 -18.83 9.68
CA GLU A 160 -9.04 -19.86 8.75
C GLU A 160 -9.63 -19.22 7.49
N GLY A 161 -9.59 -19.88 6.34
CA GLY A 161 -10.35 -19.43 5.17
C GLY A 161 -11.81 -19.12 5.53
N ASN A 162 -12.35 -19.78 6.56
CA ASN A 162 -13.61 -19.45 7.22
C ASN A 162 -13.61 -18.15 8.03
N TYR A 163 -12.55 -17.73 8.72
CA TYR A 163 -12.52 -16.42 9.38
C TYR A 163 -12.54 -15.29 8.34
N TYR A 164 -11.80 -15.37 7.24
CA TYR A 164 -11.89 -14.37 6.17
C TYR A 164 -13.13 -14.50 5.29
N ALA A 165 -13.73 -15.68 5.14
CA ALA A 165 -15.02 -15.82 4.45
C ALA A 165 -16.21 -15.41 5.35
N ASN A 166 -16.17 -15.73 6.64
CA ASN A 166 -17.19 -15.37 7.63
C ASN A 166 -17.04 -13.92 8.11
N ASN A 167 -15.83 -13.34 8.04
CA ASN A 167 -15.55 -11.92 8.28
C ASN A 167 -15.11 -11.18 7.01
N ALA A 168 -15.36 -11.72 5.80
CA ALA A 168 -15.18 -10.99 4.53
C ALA A 168 -15.99 -9.70 4.60
N ALA A 169 -17.20 -9.88 5.13
CA ALA A 169 -18.01 -8.95 5.86
C ALA A 169 -17.15 -7.87 6.57
N LYS A 170 -16.51 -8.13 7.71
CA LYS A 170 -15.69 -7.17 8.49
C LYS A 170 -14.50 -6.52 7.77
N TYR A 171 -13.79 -7.24 6.91
CA TYR A 171 -12.47 -6.82 6.41
C TYR A 171 -12.44 -6.36 4.95
N SER A 172 -13.58 -6.27 4.26
CA SER A 172 -13.55 -5.73 2.89
C SER A 172 -13.26 -4.22 2.86
N TYR A 173 -13.38 -3.50 4.00
CA TYR A 173 -13.21 -2.03 4.05
C TYR A 173 -12.37 -1.46 5.18
N SER A 174 -12.10 -2.20 6.26
CA SER A 174 -11.30 -1.64 7.38
C SER A 174 -9.81 -1.46 7.04
N LEU A 175 -9.38 -1.82 5.82
CA LEU A 175 -8.01 -1.68 5.31
C LEU A 175 -7.91 -0.76 4.08
N LEU A 176 -9.04 -0.27 3.56
CA LEU A 176 -8.99 0.75 2.52
C LEU A 176 -8.83 2.09 3.21
N ASP A 177 -7.64 2.66 3.10
CA ASP A 177 -7.44 4.08 3.35
C ASP A 177 -8.33 4.87 2.38
N LEU A 178 -9.54 5.20 2.83
CA LEU A 178 -10.50 6.00 2.08
C LEU A 178 -10.07 7.47 2.04
N THR A 179 -9.10 7.89 2.88
CA THR A 179 -8.54 9.25 2.85
C THR A 179 -7.93 9.55 1.49
N SER A 180 -7.25 8.59 0.88
CA SER A 180 -6.73 8.70 -0.49
C SER A 180 -7.82 9.00 -1.53
N ILE A 181 -9.02 8.42 -1.38
CA ILE A 181 -10.16 8.70 -2.29
C ILE A 181 -10.80 10.05 -1.96
N ILE A 182 -10.98 10.36 -0.68
CA ILE A 182 -11.53 11.65 -0.21
C ILE A 182 -10.70 12.81 -0.79
N HIS A 183 -9.37 12.72 -0.69
CA HIS A 183 -8.47 13.74 -1.24
C HIS A 183 -8.59 13.86 -2.77
N ARG A 184 -8.66 12.74 -3.51
CA ARG A 184 -8.79 12.77 -4.97
C ARG A 184 -10.13 13.34 -5.45
N VAL A 185 -11.22 12.97 -4.79
CA VAL A 185 -12.56 13.43 -5.16
C VAL A 185 -12.75 14.91 -4.77
N ASN A 186 -12.08 15.34 -3.69
CA ASN A 186 -12.03 16.72 -3.19
C ASN A 186 -13.42 17.37 -3.18
N ASP A 187 -14.35 16.76 -2.43
CA ASP A 187 -15.75 17.16 -2.36
C ASP A 187 -16.28 16.97 -0.94
N GLU A 188 -16.75 18.07 -0.34
CA GLU A 188 -17.23 18.06 1.05
C GLU A 188 -18.47 17.17 1.23
N ASP A 189 -19.39 17.19 0.26
CA ASP A 189 -20.61 16.36 0.30
C ASP A 189 -20.27 14.88 0.18
N PHE A 190 -19.36 14.51 -0.73
CA PHE A 190 -18.85 13.14 -0.85
C PHE A 190 -18.18 12.66 0.45
N GLU A 191 -17.27 13.46 1.02
CA GLU A 191 -16.56 13.13 2.25
C GLU A 191 -17.54 12.90 3.40
N TYR A 192 -18.47 13.83 3.60
CA TYR A 192 -19.49 13.72 4.63
C TYR A 192 -20.33 12.45 4.47
N GLN A 193 -20.84 12.19 3.26
CA GLN A 193 -21.66 11.01 2.98
C GLN A 193 -20.88 9.71 3.19
N LEU A 194 -19.62 9.65 2.74
CA LEU A 194 -18.79 8.46 2.90
C LEU A 194 -18.49 8.21 4.38
N ASN A 195 -18.13 9.23 5.15
CA ASN A 195 -17.85 9.10 6.58
C ASN A 195 -19.08 8.62 7.36
N GLU A 196 -20.26 9.18 7.10
CA GLU A 196 -21.52 8.71 7.72
C GLU A 196 -21.84 7.25 7.35
N ALA A 197 -21.59 6.88 6.09
CA ALA A 197 -21.83 5.54 5.60
C ALA A 197 -20.90 4.50 6.27
N ILE A 198 -19.64 4.86 6.49
CA ILE A 198 -18.64 4.03 7.18
C ILE A 198 -18.92 3.97 8.69
N ALA A 199 -19.29 5.08 9.32
CA ALA A 199 -19.71 5.08 10.73
C ALA A 199 -20.91 4.14 10.96
N ALA A 200 -21.91 4.17 10.08
CA ALA A 200 -23.05 3.24 10.13
C ALA A 200 -22.61 1.79 9.90
N TYR A 201 -21.69 1.56 8.96
CA TYR A 201 -21.13 0.25 8.66
C TYR A 201 -20.40 -0.36 9.86
N ASP A 202 -19.54 0.41 10.53
CA ASP A 202 -18.76 -0.03 11.70
C ASP A 202 -19.65 -0.39 12.89
N ASN A 203 -20.83 0.25 12.98
CA ASN A 203 -21.85 -0.06 13.98
C ASN A 203 -22.83 -1.17 13.53
N SER A 204 -22.51 -1.91 12.46
CA SER A 204 -23.35 -2.97 11.90
C SER A 204 -24.75 -2.53 11.44
N LEU A 205 -24.93 -1.22 11.17
CA LEU A 205 -26.16 -0.64 10.66
C LEU A 205 -26.20 -0.72 9.12
N TYR A 206 -26.13 -1.94 8.56
CA TYR A 206 -25.93 -2.16 7.13
C TYR A 206 -27.04 -1.61 6.23
N LEU A 207 -28.27 -1.54 6.74
CA LEU A 207 -29.37 -0.91 6.01
C LEU A 207 -29.12 0.59 5.83
N ALA A 208 -28.75 1.29 6.90
CA ALA A 208 -28.42 2.71 6.86
C ALA A 208 -27.15 2.96 6.03
N SER A 209 -26.11 2.15 6.25
CA SER A 209 -24.86 2.23 5.49
C SER A 209 -25.11 2.08 3.98
N SER A 210 -25.81 1.02 3.54
CA SER A 210 -26.08 0.80 2.11
C SER A 210 -26.89 1.92 1.45
N ALA A 211 -27.83 2.55 2.18
CA ALA A 211 -28.56 3.70 1.69
C ALA A 211 -27.64 4.90 1.46
N THR A 212 -26.78 5.22 2.43
CA THR A 212 -25.83 6.33 2.35
C THR A 212 -24.74 6.07 1.30
N LEU A 213 -24.20 4.84 1.21
CA LEU A 213 -23.26 4.43 0.16
C LEU A 213 -23.86 4.58 -1.24
N GLY A 214 -25.16 4.31 -1.39
CA GLY A 214 -25.89 4.58 -2.63
C GLY A 214 -25.88 6.06 -3.02
N VAL A 215 -26.06 6.97 -2.04
CA VAL A 215 -25.96 8.41 -2.26
C VAL A 215 -24.52 8.81 -2.60
N THR A 216 -23.52 8.24 -1.91
CA THR A 216 -22.10 8.47 -2.22
C THR A 216 -21.74 8.12 -3.67
N ILE A 217 -22.25 6.99 -4.19
CA ILE A 217 -22.06 6.59 -5.60
C ILE A 217 -22.76 7.56 -6.56
N GLU A 218 -23.95 8.04 -6.20
CA GLU A 218 -24.69 9.05 -6.95
C GLU A 218 -23.88 10.35 -7.07
N THR A 219 -23.35 10.85 -5.95
CA THR A 219 -22.48 12.03 -5.87
C THR A 219 -21.23 11.86 -6.75
N LEU A 220 -20.55 10.70 -6.67
CA LEU A 220 -19.39 10.41 -7.53
C LEU A 220 -19.74 10.46 -9.01
N CYS A 221 -20.85 9.86 -9.42
CA CYS A 221 -21.25 9.85 -10.82
C CYS A 221 -21.55 11.26 -11.33
N ILE A 222 -22.26 12.07 -10.53
CA ILE A 222 -22.55 13.48 -10.85
C ILE A 222 -21.25 14.28 -10.96
N LYS A 223 -20.33 14.11 -10.01
CA LYS A 223 -19.06 14.85 -10.02
C LYS A 223 -18.18 14.47 -11.21
N LEU A 224 -18.13 13.18 -11.56
CA LEU A 224 -17.39 12.72 -12.73
C LEU A 224 -17.95 13.31 -14.03
N LEU A 225 -19.28 13.39 -14.18
CA LEU A 225 -19.92 14.07 -15.32
C LEU A 225 -19.58 15.57 -15.35
N LYS A 226 -19.65 16.26 -14.21
CA LYS A 226 -19.34 17.69 -14.09
C LYS A 226 -17.87 18.00 -14.43
N ASN A 227 -16.92 17.24 -13.87
CA ASN A 227 -15.49 17.41 -14.13
C ASN A 227 -15.13 17.22 -15.61
N ASN A 228 -15.92 16.44 -16.34
CA ASN A 228 -15.75 16.20 -17.77
C ASN A 228 -16.66 17.08 -18.66
N GLY A 229 -17.26 18.14 -18.10
CA GLY A 229 -18.05 19.12 -18.86
C GLY A 229 -19.38 18.59 -19.41
N VAL A 230 -19.86 17.44 -18.92
CA VAL A 230 -21.14 16.87 -19.36
C VAL A 230 -22.29 17.59 -18.67
N LYS A 231 -23.04 18.38 -19.44
CA LYS A 231 -24.20 19.12 -18.91
C LYS A 231 -25.28 18.16 -18.42
N MET A 232 -25.64 18.28 -17.15
CA MET A 232 -26.87 17.72 -16.59
C MET A 232 -27.95 18.81 -16.57
N LYS A 233 -29.15 18.48 -17.05
CA LYS A 233 -30.30 19.39 -16.87
C LYS A 233 -30.87 19.18 -15.48
N ASP A 234 -31.40 20.23 -14.85
CA ASP A 234 -32.03 20.13 -13.51
C ASP A 234 -33.22 19.17 -13.47
N SER A 235 -33.81 18.86 -14.63
CA SER A 235 -34.92 17.89 -14.80
C SER A 235 -34.45 16.46 -15.08
N GLU A 236 -33.16 16.21 -15.23
CA GLU A 236 -32.63 14.86 -15.46
C GLU A 236 -32.61 14.06 -14.16
N SER A 237 -33.05 12.81 -14.24
CA SER A 237 -33.10 11.92 -13.09
C SER A 237 -31.70 11.68 -12.53
N THR A 238 -31.52 11.91 -11.23
CA THR A 238 -30.28 11.56 -10.52
C THR A 238 -30.21 10.09 -10.13
N VAL A 239 -31.16 9.27 -10.62
CA VAL A 239 -31.15 7.83 -10.44
C VAL A 239 -29.82 7.27 -10.97
N ILE A 240 -29.10 6.55 -10.10
CA ILE A 240 -27.75 6.02 -10.36
C ILE A 240 -27.65 5.32 -11.72
N LYS A 241 -28.67 4.55 -12.12
CA LYS A 241 -28.68 3.88 -13.43
C LYS A 241 -28.64 4.84 -14.61
N VAL A 242 -29.38 5.95 -14.55
CA VAL A 242 -29.40 6.99 -15.59
C VAL A 242 -28.03 7.69 -15.65
N LEU A 243 -27.43 7.97 -14.49
CA LEU A 243 -26.08 8.53 -14.42
C LEU A 243 -25.03 7.57 -15.01
N ALA A 244 -25.13 6.26 -14.72
CA ALA A 244 -24.25 5.24 -15.27
C ALA A 244 -24.34 5.15 -16.79
N ASP A 245 -25.57 5.13 -17.33
CA ASP A 245 -25.80 5.12 -18.78
C ASP A 245 -25.15 6.34 -19.44
N LYS A 246 -25.32 7.53 -18.84
CA LYS A 246 -24.74 8.78 -19.35
C LYS A 246 -23.21 8.79 -19.29
N LEU A 247 -22.62 8.31 -18.19
CA LEU A 247 -21.17 8.16 -18.06
C LEU A 247 -20.59 7.25 -19.17
N LYS A 248 -21.29 6.15 -19.48
CA LYS A 248 -20.89 5.21 -20.52
C LYS A 248 -21.05 5.80 -21.93
N GLU A 249 -22.16 6.49 -22.19
CA GLU A 249 -22.40 7.18 -23.47
C GLU A 249 -21.32 8.22 -23.78
N ASN A 250 -20.78 8.88 -22.75
CA ASN A 250 -19.69 9.85 -22.86
C ASN A 250 -18.29 9.20 -22.75
N ALA A 251 -18.19 7.87 -22.78
CA ALA A 251 -16.93 7.10 -22.69
C ALA A 251 -16.08 7.38 -21.43
N LEU A 252 -16.67 7.90 -20.36
CA LEU A 252 -15.99 8.15 -19.09
C LEU A 252 -15.78 6.85 -18.28
N ILE A 253 -16.66 5.89 -18.51
CA ILE A 253 -16.57 4.54 -17.96
C ILE A 253 -16.70 3.47 -19.04
N ASN A 254 -16.08 2.32 -18.82
CA ASN A 254 -16.18 1.15 -19.68
C ASN A 254 -17.41 0.30 -19.35
N ARG A 255 -17.66 -0.74 -20.16
CA ARG A 255 -18.82 -1.64 -19.97
C ARG A 255 -18.83 -2.35 -18.60
N LYS A 256 -17.66 -2.72 -18.08
CA LYS A 256 -17.54 -3.43 -16.80
C LYS A 256 -17.88 -2.50 -15.64
N GLU A 257 -17.34 -1.29 -15.65
CA GLU A 257 -17.63 -0.23 -14.68
C GLU A 257 -19.12 0.15 -14.69
N HIS A 258 -19.71 0.29 -15.88
CA HIS A 258 -21.15 0.51 -16.04
C HIS A 258 -21.98 -0.59 -15.36
N GLN A 259 -21.69 -1.85 -15.65
CA GLN A 259 -22.38 -2.98 -15.03
C GLN A 259 -22.23 -2.96 -13.50
N ARG A 260 -21.05 -2.60 -13.00
CA ARG A 260 -20.80 -2.52 -11.55
C ARG A 260 -21.69 -1.49 -10.87
N ILE A 261 -21.83 -0.30 -11.47
CA ILE A 261 -22.70 0.78 -10.98
C ILE A 261 -24.18 0.37 -11.05
N CYS A 262 -24.61 -0.31 -12.12
CA CYS A 262 -26.00 -0.81 -12.21
C CYS A 262 -26.32 -1.82 -11.11
N VAL A 263 -25.41 -2.74 -10.80
CA VAL A 263 -25.59 -3.69 -9.69
C VAL A 263 -25.63 -2.95 -8.34
N ALA A 264 -24.81 -1.92 -8.15
CA ALA A 264 -24.85 -1.09 -6.95
C ALA A 264 -26.20 -0.39 -6.78
N TYR A 265 -26.79 0.11 -7.87
CA TYR A 265 -28.13 0.67 -7.87
C TYR A 265 -29.20 -0.36 -7.47
N ASP A 266 -29.12 -1.58 -8.01
CA ASP A 266 -30.07 -2.64 -7.68
C ASP A 266 -29.97 -3.02 -6.19
N ILE A 267 -28.74 -3.13 -5.65
CA ILE A 267 -28.50 -3.37 -4.22
C ILE A 267 -29.10 -2.25 -3.35
N ARG A 268 -28.90 -0.97 -3.70
CA ARG A 268 -29.52 0.17 -3.00
C ARG A 268 -31.04 0.10 -3.03
N ASN A 269 -31.64 -0.24 -4.17
CA ASN A 269 -33.09 -0.33 -4.29
C ASN A 269 -33.69 -1.47 -3.44
N LEU A 270 -32.97 -2.59 -3.33
CA LEU A 270 -33.34 -3.67 -2.42
C LEU A 270 -33.33 -3.18 -0.97
N ALA A 271 -32.38 -2.33 -0.58
CA ALA A 271 -32.34 -1.70 0.74
C ALA A 271 -33.53 -0.76 0.98
N ALA A 272 -33.88 0.07 0.00
CA ALA A 272 -34.90 1.11 0.15
C ALA A 272 -36.36 0.59 0.13
N HIS A 273 -36.63 -0.53 -0.55
CA HIS A 273 -38.00 -0.98 -0.84
C HIS A 273 -38.35 -2.39 -0.34
N SER A 274 -37.41 -3.16 0.21
CA SER A 274 -37.73 -4.46 0.78
C SER A 274 -38.16 -4.34 2.25
N SER A 275 -39.45 -4.56 2.53
CA SER A 275 -40.03 -4.47 3.87
C SER A 275 -39.62 -5.61 4.82
N ARG A 276 -38.75 -6.54 4.37
CA ARG A 276 -38.27 -7.72 5.14
C ARG A 276 -36.87 -8.23 4.74
N GLY A 277 -36.17 -7.59 3.80
CA GLY A 277 -34.83 -8.02 3.38
C GLY A 277 -33.77 -7.49 4.33
N GLN A 278 -33.02 -8.36 5.00
CA GLN A 278 -31.85 -7.92 5.77
C GLN A 278 -30.73 -7.58 4.78
N MET A 279 -30.33 -6.31 4.75
CA MET A 279 -29.07 -5.92 4.12
C MET A 279 -27.93 -6.56 4.91
N ILE A 280 -27.05 -7.26 4.21
CA ILE A 280 -25.90 -7.90 4.83
C ILE A 280 -24.64 -7.07 4.58
N GLN A 281 -23.64 -7.30 5.41
CA GLN A 281 -22.36 -6.61 5.29
C GLN A 281 -21.74 -6.76 3.89
N ALA A 282 -21.92 -7.92 3.24
CA ALA A 282 -21.43 -8.16 1.88
C ALA A 282 -22.04 -7.20 0.83
N ASP A 283 -23.26 -6.71 1.04
CA ASP A 283 -23.89 -5.75 0.14
C ASP A 283 -23.23 -4.37 0.26
N CYS A 284 -23.01 -3.90 1.49
CA CYS A 284 -22.25 -2.68 1.75
C CYS A 284 -20.84 -2.81 1.17
N ASN A 285 -20.26 -4.01 1.29
CA ASN A 285 -18.95 -4.29 0.76
C ASN A 285 -18.89 -4.17 -0.75
N TYR A 286 -19.93 -4.60 -1.45
CA TYR A 286 -19.97 -4.39 -2.88
C TYR A 286 -20.01 -2.89 -3.22
N LEU A 287 -20.85 -2.11 -2.54
CA LEU A 287 -21.03 -0.68 -2.81
C LEU A 287 -19.73 0.12 -2.60
N ILE A 288 -19.01 -0.12 -1.49
CA ILE A 288 -17.75 0.60 -1.24
C ILE A 288 -16.68 0.21 -2.28
N SER A 289 -16.75 -0.99 -2.89
CA SER A 289 -15.78 -1.40 -3.93
C SER A 289 -15.96 -0.57 -5.19
N VAL A 290 -17.21 -0.23 -5.49
CA VAL A 290 -17.57 0.62 -6.62
C VAL A 290 -17.11 2.05 -6.36
N ILE A 291 -17.29 2.56 -5.14
CA ILE A 291 -16.77 3.88 -4.71
C ILE A 291 -15.25 3.92 -4.88
N HIS A 292 -14.54 2.90 -4.41
CA HIS A 292 -13.08 2.82 -4.53
C HIS A 292 -12.62 2.76 -5.99
N ASP A 293 -13.20 1.88 -6.79
CA ASP A 293 -12.86 1.71 -8.22
C ASP A 293 -13.05 3.03 -9.00
N LEU A 294 -14.17 3.73 -8.76
CA LEU A 294 -14.43 5.01 -9.41
C LEU A 294 -13.53 6.13 -8.89
N GLY A 295 -13.42 6.27 -7.57
CA GLY A 295 -12.61 7.31 -6.93
C GLY A 295 -11.13 7.22 -7.31
N MET A 296 -10.56 6.02 -7.32
CA MET A 296 -9.14 5.84 -7.63
C MET A 296 -8.82 5.95 -9.12
N ASN A 297 -9.71 5.48 -10.00
CA ASN A 297 -9.39 5.39 -11.44
C ASN A 297 -9.91 6.54 -12.28
N LYS A 298 -10.88 7.32 -11.80
CA LYS A 298 -11.57 8.34 -12.60
C LYS A 298 -11.36 9.78 -12.15
N PHE A 299 -10.80 9.99 -10.96
CA PHE A 299 -10.45 11.29 -10.41
C PHE A 299 -8.93 11.40 -10.31
N LEU A 300 -8.27 11.36 -11.47
CA LEU A 300 -6.82 11.55 -11.58
C LEU A 300 -6.52 13.06 -11.52
N ASP A 301 -5.46 13.41 -10.79
CA ASP A 301 -4.80 14.72 -10.87
C ASP A 301 -4.13 14.94 -12.23
#